data_AF-A0A2V9XVQ3-F1
#
_entry.id   AF-A0A2V9XVQ3-F1
#
_cell.length_a   1.000
_cell.length_b   1.000
_cell.length_c   1.000
_cell.angle_alpha   90.00
_cell.angle_beta   90.00
_cell.angle_gamma   90.00
#
_symmetry.space_group_name_H-M   'P 1'
#
loop_
_entity.id
_entity.type
_entity.pdbx_description
1 polymer ?
#
loop_
_entity_poly.entity_id
_entity_poly.type
_entity_poly.pdbx_seq_one_letter_code
_entity_poly.pdbx_strand_id
1 'polypeptide(L)'
;MYVRGLAYLKMGQGNEAAQEFQKILSLRNFAATDALMSMAQLGLGRAYRLQGEKQKSRTAYQDFLATWKDADPDIPILKEAKSEYAKLL
;
A
#
# COMPACT_ATOMS: atom_id res chain seq x y z
N MET A 1 9.52 -3.05 -10.47
CA MET A 1 9.23 -2.20 -9.30
C MET A 1 8.28 -2.91 -8.35
N TYR A 2 7.05 -3.25 -8.75
CA TYR A 2 6.06 -3.86 -7.84
C TYR A 2 6.51 -5.18 -7.21
N VAL A 3 6.92 -6.16 -8.03
CA VAL A 3 7.41 -7.47 -7.54
C VAL A 3 8.63 -7.32 -6.62
N ARG A 4 9.52 -6.36 -6.91
CA ARG A 4 10.69 -6.06 -6.08
C ARG A 4 10.29 -5.45 -4.74
N GLY A 5 9.33 -4.52 -4.73
CA GLY A 5 8.74 -3.99 -3.50
C GLY A 5 8.11 -5.08 -2.64
N LEU A 6 7.39 -6.04 -3.25
CA LEU A 6 6.85 -7.19 -2.52
C LEU A 6 7.95 -8.10 -1.95
N ALA A 7 9.04 -8.31 -2.69
CA ALA A 7 10.17 -9.11 -2.21
C ALA A 7 10.80 -8.47 -0.96
N TYR A 8 11.12 -7.17 -1.01
CA TYR A 8 11.65 -6.45 0.15
C TYR A 8 10.67 -6.45 1.33
N LEU A 9 9.38 -6.32 1.07
CA LEU A 9 8.37 -6.35 2.11
C LEU A 9 8.32 -7.71 2.83
N LYS A 10 8.43 -8.82 2.08
CA LYS A 10 8.52 -10.17 2.65
C LYS A 10 9.80 -10.39 3.45
N MET A 11 10.89 -9.72 3.07
CA MET A 11 12.18 -9.76 3.80
C MET A 11 12.21 -8.84 5.03
N GLY A 12 11.13 -8.10 5.33
CA GLY A 12 11.11 -7.13 6.42
C GLY A 12 11.87 -5.83 6.12
N GLN A 13 12.33 -5.65 4.89
CA GLN A 13 13.10 -4.49 4.42
C GLN A 13 12.15 -3.34 4.08
N GLY A 14 11.62 -2.70 5.13
CA GLY A 14 10.58 -1.67 5.00
C GLY A 14 11.01 -0.47 4.17
N ASN A 15 12.25 -0.01 4.29
CA ASN A 15 12.76 1.17 3.56
C ASN A 15 12.84 0.90 2.06
N GLU A 16 13.44 -0.21 1.68
CA GLU A 16 13.62 -0.63 0.29
C GLU A 16 12.26 -0.93 -0.36
N ALA A 17 11.34 -1.57 0.37
CA ALA A 17 9.97 -1.77 -0.09
C ALA A 17 9.26 -0.44 -0.38
N ALA A 18 9.32 0.52 0.56
CA ALA A 18 8.67 1.82 0.39
C ALA A 18 9.22 2.58 -0.82
N GLN A 19 10.54 2.57 -1.05
CA GLN A 19 11.15 3.20 -2.22
C GLN A 19 10.63 2.61 -3.53
N GLU A 20 10.46 1.28 -3.61
CA GLU A 20 9.95 0.63 -4.81
C GLU A 20 8.48 0.97 -5.09
N PHE A 21 7.65 1.04 -4.06
CA PHE A 21 6.25 1.45 -4.23
C PHE A 21 6.11 2.93 -4.55
N GLN A 22 6.92 3.80 -3.93
CA GLN A 22 6.95 5.23 -4.26
C GLN A 22 7.34 5.49 -5.72
N LYS A 23 8.29 4.74 -6.28
CA LYS A 23 8.64 4.84 -7.70
C LYS A 23 7.43 4.57 -8.60
N ILE A 24 6.62 3.54 -8.29
CA ILE A 24 5.39 3.26 -9.05
C ILE A 24 4.42 4.42 -8.93
N LEU A 25 4.16 4.90 -7.71
CA LEU A 25 3.22 5.99 -7.44
C LEU A 25 3.65 7.31 -8.07
N SER A 26 4.97 7.53 -8.25
CA SER A 26 5.50 8.70 -8.96
C SER A 26 5.16 8.71 -10.46
N LEU A 27 4.78 7.56 -11.03
CA LEU A 27 4.37 7.43 -12.44
C LEU A 27 2.86 7.67 -12.63
N ARG A 28 2.12 8.04 -11.58
CA ARG A 28 0.65 8.18 -11.61
C ARG A 28 0.14 9.11 -12.70
N ASN A 29 0.90 10.15 -13.07
CA ASN A 29 0.51 11.08 -14.15
C ASN A 29 0.43 10.41 -15.54
N PHE A 30 1.04 9.24 -15.71
CA PHE A 30 1.05 8.51 -16.99
C PHE A 30 0.03 7.35 -17.03
N ALA A 31 -0.47 6.89 -15.88
CA ALA A 31 -1.34 5.71 -15.76
C ALA A 31 -2.26 5.78 -14.53
N ALA A 32 -3.09 6.83 -14.45
CA ALA A 32 -3.86 7.17 -13.25
C ALA A 32 -4.90 6.12 -12.82
N THR A 33 -5.41 5.30 -13.75
CA THR A 33 -6.46 4.29 -13.54
C THR A 33 -5.93 2.86 -13.41
N ASP A 34 -4.61 2.66 -13.35
CA ASP A 34 -4.02 1.33 -13.26
C ASP A 34 -4.25 0.73 -11.86
N ALA A 35 -4.83 -0.48 -11.80
CA ALA A 35 -5.02 -1.24 -10.56
C ALA A 35 -3.72 -1.44 -9.78
N LEU A 36 -2.58 -1.44 -10.49
CA LEU A 36 -1.24 -1.52 -9.89
C LEU A 36 -0.94 -0.33 -8.96
N MET A 37 -1.50 0.86 -9.24
CA MET A 37 -1.32 2.05 -8.40
C MET A 37 -1.96 1.86 -7.02
N SER A 38 -3.17 1.33 -6.97
CA SER A 38 -3.85 1.03 -5.70
C SER A 38 -3.09 -0.02 -4.91
N MET A 39 -2.59 -1.05 -5.60
CA MET A 39 -1.81 -2.11 -4.96
C MET A 39 -0.47 -1.61 -4.44
N ALA A 40 0.19 -0.68 -5.15
CA ALA A 40 1.40 -0.02 -4.68
C ALA A 40 1.12 0.85 -3.44
N GLN A 41 -0.03 1.54 -3.38
CA GLN A 41 -0.44 2.31 -2.20
C GLN A 41 -0.61 1.41 -0.96
N LEU A 42 -1.27 0.26 -1.10
CA LEU A 42 -1.39 -0.72 -0.02
C LEU A 42 -0.02 -1.26 0.43
N GLY A 43 0.84 -1.60 -0.54
CA GLY A 43 2.21 -2.03 -0.29
C GLY A 43 3.03 -0.98 0.48
N LEU A 44 2.85 0.30 0.14
CA LEU A 44 3.51 1.42 0.82
C LEU A 44 3.03 1.55 2.28
N GLY A 45 1.73 1.40 2.54
CA GLY A 45 1.19 1.38 3.91
C GLY A 45 1.80 0.27 4.76
N ARG A 46 1.91 -0.94 4.21
CA ARG A 46 2.55 -2.09 4.86
C ARG A 46 4.05 -1.87 5.09
N ALA A 47 4.76 -1.26 4.14
CA ALA A 47 6.17 -0.92 4.27
C ALA A 47 6.42 0.11 5.38
N TYR A 48 5.63 1.18 5.45
CA TYR A 48 5.73 2.16 6.54
C TYR A 48 5.42 1.58 7.91
N ARG A 49 4.50 0.60 8.00
CA ARG A 49 4.26 -0.12 9.25
C ARG A 49 5.52 -0.84 9.74
N LEU A 50 6.27 -1.50 8.82
CA LEU A 50 7.53 -2.17 9.17
C LEU A 50 8.60 -1.18 9.66
N GLN A 51 8.59 0.05 9.16
CA GLN A 51 9.50 1.12 9.57
C GLN A 51 9.13 1.77 10.92
N GLY A 52 7.96 1.45 11.50
CA GLY A 52 7.43 2.14 12.68
C GLY A 52 6.80 3.51 12.38
N GLU A 53 6.67 3.87 11.10
CA GLU A 53 6.14 5.15 10.62
C GLU A 53 4.59 5.14 10.63
N LYS A 54 3.99 5.04 11.83
CA LYS A 54 2.55 4.83 12.04
C LYS A 54 1.68 5.80 11.25
N GLN A 55 2.00 7.11 11.28
CA GLN A 55 1.19 8.13 10.60
C GLN A 55 1.25 7.99 9.07
N LYS A 56 2.44 7.79 8.49
CA LYS A 56 2.59 7.57 7.04
C LYS A 56 1.90 6.29 6.59
N SER A 57 2.01 5.23 7.40
CA SER A 57 1.31 3.97 7.18
C SER A 57 -0.20 4.20 7.11
N ARG A 58 -0.76 4.88 8.12
CA ARG A 58 -2.18 5.22 8.21
C ARG A 58 -2.67 5.97 6.97
N THR A 59 -1.96 7.01 6.54
CA THR A 59 -2.31 7.79 5.35
C THR A 59 -2.36 6.91 4.09
N ALA A 60 -1.35 6.06 3.87
CA ALA A 60 -1.34 5.18 2.70
C ALA A 60 -2.50 4.16 2.69
N TYR A 61 -2.88 3.61 3.86
CA TYR A 61 -4.08 2.77 3.95
C TYR A 61 -5.37 3.56 3.66
N GLN A 62 -5.48 4.79 4.16
CA GLN A 62 -6.65 5.64 3.87
C GLN A 62 -6.80 5.90 2.38
N ASP A 63 -5.71 6.22 1.68
CA ASP A 63 -5.72 6.45 0.24
C ASP A 63 -6.15 5.20 -0.55
N PHE A 64 -5.65 4.02 -0.15
CA PHE A 64 -6.08 2.75 -0.73
C PHE A 64 -7.57 2.50 -0.50
N LEU A 65 -8.05 2.63 0.74
CA LEU A 65 -9.44 2.39 1.11
C LEU A 65 -10.40 3.40 0.48
N ALA A 66 -9.99 4.64 0.28
CA ALA A 66 -10.76 5.65 -0.45
C ALA A 66 -10.90 5.26 -1.93
N THR A 67 -9.83 4.74 -2.54
CA THR A 67 -9.87 4.24 -3.93
C THR A 67 -10.76 3.00 -4.05
N TRP A 68 -10.80 2.15 -3.01
CA TRP A 68 -11.54 0.88 -2.98
C TRP A 68 -12.89 0.97 -2.25
N LYS A 69 -13.43 2.17 -2.03
CA LYS A 69 -14.65 2.39 -1.23
C LYS A 69 -15.90 1.69 -1.79
N ASP A 70 -15.97 1.57 -3.11
CA ASP A 70 -17.10 0.96 -3.85
C ASP A 70 -16.74 -0.43 -4.41
N ALA A 71 -15.57 -0.98 -4.06
CA ALA A 71 -15.20 -2.33 -4.46
C ALA A 71 -16.05 -3.37 -3.72
N ASP A 72 -16.17 -4.57 -4.30
CA ASP A 72 -16.83 -5.69 -3.64
C ASP A 72 -16.24 -5.90 -2.22
N PRO A 73 -17.07 -5.78 -1.16
CA PRO A 73 -16.60 -5.83 0.21
C PRO A 73 -16.03 -7.19 0.61
N ASP A 74 -16.32 -8.25 -0.16
CA ASP A 74 -15.91 -9.61 0.16
C ASP A 74 -14.53 -9.98 -0.35
N ILE A 75 -13.90 -9.14 -1.18
CA ILE A 75 -12.55 -9.38 -1.69
C ILE A 75 -11.55 -9.48 -0.52
N PRO A 76 -10.78 -10.60 -0.41
CA PRO A 76 -9.88 -10.84 0.71
C PRO A 76 -8.90 -9.70 1.00
N ILE A 77 -8.29 -9.11 -0.04
CA ILE A 77 -7.30 -8.03 0.14
C ILE A 77 -7.88 -6.77 0.79
N LEU A 78 -9.17 -6.47 0.54
CA LEU A 78 -9.85 -5.33 1.14
C LEU A 78 -10.14 -5.59 2.62
N LYS A 79 -10.52 -6.82 2.98
CA LYS A 79 -10.70 -7.24 4.38
C LYS A 79 -9.39 -7.18 5.16
N GLU A 80 -8.30 -7.67 4.56
CA GLU A 80 -6.96 -7.58 5.14
C GLU A 80 -6.56 -6.13 5.38
N ALA A 81 -6.66 -5.27 4.36
CA ALA A 81 -6.27 -3.86 4.47
C ALA A 81 -7.07 -3.11 5.55
N LYS A 82 -8.38 -3.38 5.69
CA LYS A 82 -9.21 -2.81 6.76
C LYS A 82 -8.76 -3.28 8.15
N SER A 83 -8.44 -4.56 8.31
CA SER A 83 -7.94 -5.13 9.57
C SER A 83 -6.56 -4.57 9.94
N GLU A 84 -5.67 -4.43 8.96
CA GLU A 84 -4.35 -3.81 9.13
C GLU A 84 -4.47 -2.33 9.52
N TYR A 85 -5.33 -1.57 8.83
CA TYR A 85 -5.59 -0.17 9.12
C TYR A 85 -6.18 0.06 10.52
N ALA A 86 -7.10 -0.80 10.98
CA ALA A 86 -7.69 -0.69 12.31
C ALA A 86 -6.65 -0.79 13.44
N LYS A 87 -5.54 -1.52 13.21
CA LYS A 87 -4.41 -1.62 14.16
C LYS A 87 -3.55 -0.36 14.21
N LEU A 88 -3.76 0.58 13.29
CA LEU A 88 -3.05 1.86 13.18
C LEU A 88 -3.84 3.04 13.72
N LEU A 89 -5.06 2.82 14.21
CA LEU A 89 -5.78 3.79 15.03
C LEU A 89 -5.11 3.92 16.41
#